data_AF-B9SLD6-F1
#
_entry.id   AF-B9SLD6-F1
#
_cell.length_a   1.000
_cell.length_b   1.000
_cell.length_c   1.000
_cell.angle_alpha   90.00
_cell.angle_beta   90.00
_cell.angle_gamma   90.00
#
_symmetry.space_group_name_H-M   'P 1'
#
loop_
_entity.id
_entity.type
_entity.pdbx_description
1 polymer ?
#
loop_
_entity_poly.entity_id
_entity_poly.type
_entity_poly.pdbx_seq_one_letter_code
_entity_poly.pdbx_strand_id
1 'polypeptide(L)' 'MTANRGLHSTGVKRMGGGHGSHAHNDAEYYLHAKHMYNLDRMKYQKIKMPLAVFTAFSIGVAVPIYAVIFQQRKTASG' A
#
# COMPACT_ATOMS: atom_id res chain seq x y z
N MET A 1 -1.38 37.87 -21.99
CA MET A 1 -2.12 36.83 -21.24
C MET A 1 -2.25 35.63 -22.16
N THR A 2 -1.50 34.56 -21.94
CA THR A 2 -1.58 33.34 -22.77
C THR A 2 -2.36 32.27 -22.01
N ALA A 3 -3.47 31.83 -22.58
CA ALA A 3 -4.30 30.77 -22.02
C ALA A 3 -3.81 29.42 -22.58
N ASN A 4 -3.23 28.58 -21.73
CA ASN A 4 -2.94 27.19 -22.07
C ASN A 4 -4.26 26.45 -22.31
N ARG A 5 -4.60 26.20 -23.58
CA ARG A 5 -5.68 25.28 -23.96
C ARG A 5 -5.17 23.84 -23.84
N GLY A 6 -5.33 23.26 -22.65
CA GLY A 6 -5.10 21.84 -22.41
C GLY A 6 -6.22 21.01 -23.03
N LEU A 7 -5.85 20.11 -23.94
CA LEU A 7 -6.73 19.29 -24.75
C LEU A 7 -7.56 18.33 -23.87
N HIS A 8 -8.88 18.48 -23.92
CA HIS A 8 -9.83 17.54 -23.34
C HIS A 8 -9.93 16.31 -24.27
N SER A 9 -9.18 15.25 -23.96
CA SER A 9 -9.31 13.95 -24.62
C SER A 9 -10.13 13.03 -23.73
N THR A 10 -11.42 12.88 -24.04
CA THR A 10 -12.23 11.77 -23.53
C THR A 10 -11.82 10.48 -24.24
N GLY A 11 -10.61 10.01 -23.95
CA GLY A 11 -10.16 8.68 -24.34
C GLY A 11 -10.78 7.67 -23.38
N VAL A 12 -11.89 7.04 -23.80
CA VAL A 12 -12.31 5.75 -23.23
C VAL A 12 -11.08 4.84 -23.24
N LYS A 13 -10.52 4.56 -22.06
CA LYS A 13 -9.49 3.54 -21.91
C LYS A 13 -10.13 2.22 -22.33
N ARG A 14 -9.81 1.76 -23.54
CA ARG A 14 -10.12 0.40 -23.97
C ARG A 14 -9.31 -0.56 -23.11
N MET A 15 -9.91 -1.04 -22.03
CA MET A 15 -9.48 -2.25 -21.33
C MET A 15 -9.85 -3.46 -22.20
N GLY A 16 -9.14 -3.60 -23.30
CA GLY A 16 -9.27 -4.71 -24.24
C GLY A 16 -7.88 -5.20 -24.60
N GLY A 17 -7.13 -5.64 -23.58
CA GLY A 17 -5.78 -6.17 -23.72
C GLY A 17 -5.74 -7.62 -23.29
N GLY A 18 -5.94 -8.53 -24.25
CA GLY A 18 -5.41 -9.89 -24.22
C GLY A 18 -5.97 -10.84 -23.14
N HIS A 19 -7.24 -11.24 -23.24
CA HIS A 19 -7.72 -12.44 -22.56
C HIS A 19 -7.38 -13.67 -23.42
N GLY A 20 -6.08 -13.97 -23.52
CA GLY A 20 -5.60 -15.24 -24.04
C GLY A 20 -5.90 -16.35 -23.04
N SER A 21 -6.93 -17.15 -23.33
CA SER A 21 -6.95 -18.62 -23.27
C SER A 21 -6.27 -19.40 -22.12
N HIS A 22 -6.04 -18.82 -20.93
CA HIS A 22 -5.44 -19.51 -19.79
C HIS A 22 -5.98 -19.10 -18.41
N ALA A 23 -7.21 -18.59 -18.32
CA ALA A 23 -7.77 -18.06 -17.07
C ALA A 23 -8.79 -18.99 -16.38
N HIS A 24 -8.57 -20.30 -16.37
CA HIS A 24 -9.54 -21.23 -15.75
C HIS A 24 -8.89 -22.39 -14.99
N ASN A 25 -7.87 -22.12 -14.16
CA ASN A 25 -7.43 -23.08 -13.13
C ASN A 25 -6.90 -22.42 -11.83
N ASP A 26 -6.64 -21.11 -11.80
CA ASP A 26 -6.04 -20.45 -10.62
C ASP A 26 -6.98 -19.41 -9.96
N ALA A 27 -8.13 -19.15 -10.59
CA ALA A 27 -9.00 -18.02 -10.28
C ALA A 27 -10.04 -18.27 -9.18
N GLU A 28 -10.14 -19.49 -8.63
CA GLU A 28 -11.19 -19.81 -7.64
C GLU A 28 -10.78 -19.56 -6.19
N TYR A 29 -9.48 -19.55 -5.85
CA TYR A 29 -9.07 -19.49 -4.45
C TYR A 29 -9.18 -18.09 -3.80
N TYR A 30 -9.31 -17.03 -4.63
CA TYR A 30 -9.32 -15.64 -4.16
C TYR A 30 -10.61 -14.88 -4.45
N LEU A 31 -11.50 -15.37 -5.33
CA LEU A 31 -12.72 -14.65 -5.72
C LEU A 31 -13.97 -15.05 -4.89
N HIS A 32 -14.03 -16.26 -4.35
CA HIS A 32 -15.21 -16.80 -3.64
C HIS A 32 -14.95 -17.21 -2.18
N ALA A 33 -13.94 -16.64 -1.53
CA ALA A 33 -13.67 -16.93 -0.12
C ALA A 33 -14.77 -16.35 0.78
N LYS A 34 -15.41 -17.20 1.61
CA LYS A 34 -16.43 -16.78 2.60
C LYS A 34 -15.89 -15.79 3.65
N HIS A 35 -14.57 -15.79 3.85
CA HIS A 35 -13.86 -14.87 4.73
C HIS A 35 -12.86 -14.04 3.92
N MET A 36 -12.95 -12.72 4.04
CA MET A 36 -12.17 -11.74 3.27
C MET A 36 -10.64 -11.84 3.53
N TYR A 37 -10.25 -12.32 4.70
CA TYR A 37 -8.86 -12.58 5.04
C TYR A 37 -8.67 -14.04 5.46
N ASN A 38 -7.73 -14.71 4.82
CA ASN A 38 -7.37 -16.08 5.17
C ASN A 38 -6.13 -16.10 6.09
N LEU A 39 -6.28 -15.54 7.30
CA LEU A 39 -5.18 -15.36 8.24
C LEU A 39 -4.63 -16.71 8.75
N ASP A 40 -5.49 -17.70 8.99
CA ASP A 40 -5.10 -19.01 9.52
C ASP A 40 -4.27 -19.84 8.54
N ARG A 41 -4.38 -19.58 7.23
CA ARG A 41 -3.55 -20.22 6.20
C ARG A 41 -2.23 -19.46 5.96
N MET A 42 -1.98 -18.36 6.67
CA MET A 42 -0.74 -17.60 6.51
C MET A 42 0.46 -18.35 7.10
N LYS A 43 1.42 -18.73 6.25
CA LYS A 43 2.67 -19.36 6.71
C LYS A 43 3.42 -18.44 7.68
N TYR A 44 3.74 -18.98 8.86
CA TYR A 44 4.37 -18.27 9.99
C TYR A 44 3.54 -17.12 10.58
N GLN A 45 2.21 -17.22 10.58
CA GLN A 45 1.31 -16.21 11.14
C GLN A 45 1.70 -15.76 12.56
N LYS A 46 2.01 -16.70 13.45
CA LYS A 46 2.41 -16.43 14.84
C LYS A 46 3.68 -15.59 14.97
N ILE A 47 4.52 -15.52 13.94
CA ILE A 47 5.73 -14.70 13.91
C ILE A 47 5.46 -13.39 13.15
N LYS A 48 4.78 -13.46 12.01
CA LYS A 48 4.50 -12.30 11.15
C LYS A 48 3.60 -11.28 11.81
N MET A 49 2.55 -11.71 12.52
CA MET A 49 1.63 -10.79 13.18
C MET A 49 2.31 -9.94 14.28
N PRO A 50 3.02 -10.53 15.26
CA PRO A 50 3.71 -9.72 16.26
C PRO A 50 4.84 -8.88 15.65
N LEU A 51 5.56 -9.39 14.64
CA LEU A 51 6.57 -8.60 13.94
C LEU A 51 5.96 -7.38 13.25
N ALA A 52 4.83 -7.54 12.56
CA ALA A 52 4.13 -6.45 11.90
C ALA A 52 3.65 -5.39 12.90
N VAL A 53 3.05 -5.82 14.01
CA VAL A 53 2.61 -4.92 15.09
C VAL A 53 3.80 -4.18 15.70
N PHE A 54 4.88 -4.90 16.01
CA PHE A 54 6.09 -4.32 16.59
C PHE A 54 6.72 -3.27 15.66
N THR A 55 6.82 -3.56 14.36
CA THR A 55 7.34 -2.60 13.37
C THR A 55 6.47 -1.36 13.27
N ALA A 56 5.15 -1.53 13.15
CA ALA A 56 4.22 -0.40 13.06
C ALA A 56 4.28 0.49 14.31
N PHE A 57 4.30 -0.14 15.50
CA PHE A 57 4.45 0.58 16.77
C PHE A 57 5.79 1.32 16.85
N SER A 58 6.89 0.66 16.47
CA SER A 58 8.23 1.25 16.50
C SER A 58 8.32 2.49 15.62
N ILE A 59 7.76 2.45 14.41
CA ILE A 59 7.69 3.63 13.52
C ILE A 59 6.84 4.74 14.15
N GLY A 60 5.69 4.38 14.72
CA GLY A 60 4.79 5.33 15.39
C GLY A 60 5.44 6.11 16.53
N VAL A 61 6.38 5.50 17.25
CA VAL A 61 7.12 6.15 18.36
C VAL A 61 8.42 6.82 17.89
N ALA A 62 9.17 6.18 17.00
CA ALA A 62 10.47 6.68 16.57
C ALA A 62 10.38 7.99 15.78
N VAL A 63 9.39 8.13 14.89
CA VAL A 63 9.26 9.31 14.03
C VAL A 63 9.02 10.59 14.85
N PRO A 64 8.06 10.66 15.81
CA PRO A 64 7.88 11.84 16.65
C PRO A 64 9.11 12.19 17.49
N ILE A 65 9.79 11.21 18.09
CA ILE A 65 11.01 11.45 18.88
C ILE A 65 12.09 12.09 18.01
N TYR A 66 12.33 11.51 16.83
CA TYR A 66 13.31 12.05 15.90
C TYR A 66 12.96 13.47 15.46
N ALA A 67 11.68 13.74 15.19
CA ALA A 67 11.21 15.08 14.82
C ALA A 67 11.50 16.11 15.94
N VAL A 68 11.28 15.75 17.21
CA VAL A 68 11.61 16.62 18.36
C VAL A 68 13.11 16.86 18.45
N ILE A 69 13.94 15.81 18.37
CA ILE A 69 15.40 15.94 18.40
C ILE A 69 15.88 16.85 17.26
N PHE A 70 15.36 16.65 16.06
CA PHE A 70 15.70 17.47 14.90
C PHE A 70 15.33 18.94 15.10
N GLN A 71 14.15 19.23 15.67
CA GLN A 71 13.72 20.59 15.99
C GLN A 71 14.60 21.23 17.06
N GLN A 72 14.89 20.52 18.17
CA GLN A 72 15.76 21.02 19.23
C GLN A 72 17.17 21.34 18.72
N ARG A 73 17.73 20.49 17.83
CA ARG A 73 19.03 20.76 17.21
C ARG A 73 19.02 22.03 16.36
N LYS A 74 17.94 22.31 15.63
CA LYS A 74 17.81 23.56 14.87
C LYS A 74 17.72 24.78 15.79
N THR A 75 16.97 24.70 16.89
CA THR A 75 16.82 25.81 17.85
C THR A 75 18.10 26.06 18.66
N ALA A 76 18.85 25.02 19.01
CA ALA A 76 20.12 25.14 19.74
C ALA A 76 21.30 25.62 18.87
N SER A 77 21.15 25.64 17.54
CA SER A 77 22.17 26.14 16.61
C SER A 77 22.07 27.65 16.36
N GLY A 78 21.12 28.33 17.02
CA GLY A 78 20.91 29.78 16.93
C GLY A 78 21.82 30.57 17.86
#